data_AF-A0A261XYL3-F1
#
_entry.id   AF-A0A261XYL3-F1
#
_cell.length_a   1.000
_cell.length_b   1.000
_cell.length_c   1.000
_cell.angle_alpha   90.00
_cell.angle_beta   90.00
_cell.angle_gamma   90.00
#
_symmetry.space_group_name_H-M   'P 1'
#
loop_
_entity.id
_entity.type
_entity.pdbx_description
1 polymer ?
#
loop_
_entity_poly.entity_id
_entity_poly.type
_entity_poly.pdbx_seq_one_letter_code
_entity_poly.pdbx_strand_id
1 'polypeptide(L)'
;MAATQSMEEEKTEDIRRRVQDRIAAIDAEKPFSPFLTDKFNRKHSYLRISLTERCNLRCTYCMPAEGVDLTPTNELLTTEEIIRLARLFVQQGVTKIRLTGGEPTVRPDIIELVAELGKLKHLGLKHIAMTSNGIALKRKLPKLVENGMDGLNLSLDTLDSNKFEIITRRRGFENVLGSVDQAIDLGMKSVKINCVVIRGVNDREVPDFVAFTQKKPVNVRFIEYMPFDGNKWNSDKLVPYKELISNIETRFGALKKLTDDPNDTTKAFKIPGYAGQIGFITSMSDHFCGTCNRLRITADGNLKVCLFGPNEVSLRDAMRGAQTDEDLLEVIGVAVGNKKKQHAATIPSYHVSNQWRSRTAFIPPLSSINTSKVRPWMFPTSYSGIQTRLTSSKISQDPADANHLTHTDEKGKASMVNVTEKAATHRTAIAVGRIILNQHIYTLLSQNALNQKGDVLTVAQIAGIQAAKQTSSLVPLCHPLLLSHVSVDFNLHEPSLAVQCEARVECKGNTGAEMEALTAVSVALLTVFDMCKAAGKGMTIEGIRVIEKTGGKSGVWRSE
;
A
#
# COMPACT_ATOMS: atom_id res chain seq x y z
N MET A 1 26.56 -64.82 -24.58
CA MET A 1 25.24 -64.37 -24.08
C MET A 1 25.37 -63.32 -22.99
N ALA A 2 26.18 -63.51 -21.94
CA ALA A 2 26.35 -62.51 -20.86
C ALA A 2 26.94 -61.15 -21.31
N ALA A 3 27.94 -61.14 -22.21
CA ALA A 3 28.54 -59.89 -22.70
C ALA A 3 27.59 -59.05 -23.58
N THR A 4 26.63 -59.69 -24.24
CA THR A 4 25.65 -59.01 -25.10
C THR A 4 24.56 -58.33 -24.26
N GLN A 5 24.15 -58.97 -23.16
CA GLN A 5 23.20 -58.41 -22.20
C GLN A 5 23.77 -57.19 -21.44
N SER A 6 25.05 -57.22 -21.03
CA SER A 6 25.64 -56.06 -20.33
C SER A 6 25.77 -54.83 -21.23
N MET A 7 26.05 -55.03 -22.53
CA MET A 7 26.10 -53.94 -23.51
C MET A 7 24.71 -53.36 -23.80
N GLU A 8 23.66 -54.19 -23.79
CA GLU A 8 22.28 -53.73 -23.95
C GLU A 8 21.76 -52.96 -22.73
N GLU A 9 22.13 -53.38 -21.53
CA GLU A 9 21.83 -52.66 -20.28
C GLU A 9 22.54 -51.31 -20.22
N GLU A 10 23.82 -51.25 -20.57
CA GLU A 10 24.61 -50.01 -20.60
C GLU A 10 24.05 -49.01 -21.64
N LYS A 11 23.62 -49.51 -22.80
CA LYS A 11 23.01 -48.70 -23.85
C LYS A 11 21.62 -48.19 -23.44
N THR A 12 20.85 -48.98 -22.70
CA THR A 12 19.54 -48.60 -22.15
C THR A 12 19.69 -47.52 -21.08
N GLU A 13 20.72 -47.63 -20.24
CA GLU A 13 21.00 -46.64 -19.18
C GLU A 13 21.53 -45.32 -19.75
N ASP A 14 22.37 -45.34 -20.79
CA ASP A 14 22.80 -44.13 -21.51
C ASP A 14 21.62 -43.44 -22.22
N ILE A 15 20.68 -44.21 -22.79
CA ILE A 15 19.44 -43.65 -23.35
C ILE A 15 18.58 -43.01 -22.25
N ARG A 16 18.40 -43.67 -21.10
CA ARG A 16 17.65 -43.11 -19.96
C ARG A 16 18.28 -41.81 -19.47
N ARG A 17 19.60 -41.77 -19.32
CA ARG A 17 20.33 -40.56 -18.90
C ARG A 17 20.14 -39.43 -19.90
N ARG A 18 20.28 -39.69 -21.20
CA ARG A 18 20.06 -38.68 -22.25
C ARG A 18 18.62 -38.17 -22.30
N VAL A 19 17.64 -39.05 -22.06
CA VAL A 19 16.22 -38.64 -21.96
C VAL A 19 16.01 -37.78 -20.73
N GLN A 20 16.58 -38.13 -19.57
CA GLN A 20 16.52 -37.31 -18.35
C GLN A 20 17.20 -35.95 -18.53
N ASP A 21 18.38 -35.90 -19.14
CA ASP A 21 19.12 -34.67 -19.43
C ASP A 21 18.33 -33.77 -20.39
N ARG A 22 17.65 -34.36 -21.38
CA ARG A 22 16.84 -33.64 -22.36
C ARG A 22 15.52 -33.16 -21.78
N ILE A 23 14.87 -33.93 -20.89
CA ILE A 23 13.71 -33.48 -20.12
C ILE A 23 14.13 -32.33 -19.19
N ALA A 24 15.26 -32.45 -18.50
CA ALA A 24 15.80 -31.39 -17.65
C ALA A 24 16.15 -30.12 -18.45
N ALA A 25 16.67 -30.25 -19.67
CA ALA A 25 16.92 -29.13 -20.57
C ALA A 25 15.62 -28.47 -21.06
N ILE A 26 14.60 -29.25 -21.43
CA ILE A 26 13.29 -28.74 -21.85
C ILE A 26 12.56 -28.07 -20.68
N ASP A 27 12.65 -28.62 -19.46
CA ASP A 27 12.10 -28.00 -18.25
C ASP A 27 12.88 -26.75 -17.84
N ALA A 28 14.19 -26.69 -18.10
CA ALA A 28 14.99 -25.48 -17.94
C ALA A 28 14.65 -24.40 -18.98
N GLU A 29 14.15 -24.80 -20.15
CA GLU A 29 13.69 -23.92 -21.23
C GLU A 29 12.23 -23.47 -21.10
N LYS A 30 11.47 -23.95 -20.10
CA LYS A 30 10.09 -23.46 -19.90
C LYS A 30 10.10 -21.94 -19.75
N PRO A 31 9.48 -21.19 -20.68
CA PRO A 31 9.46 -19.75 -20.60
C PRO A 31 8.75 -19.34 -19.32
N PHE A 32 9.30 -18.34 -18.63
CA PHE A 32 8.70 -17.79 -17.41
C PHE A 32 7.23 -17.44 -17.68
N SER A 33 6.33 -17.86 -16.78
CA SER A 33 4.89 -17.85 -17.04
C SER A 33 4.35 -16.45 -17.37
N PRO A 34 3.45 -16.32 -18.36
CA PRO A 34 2.78 -15.06 -18.64
C PRO A 34 1.93 -14.58 -17.45
N PHE A 35 1.40 -15.49 -16.62
CA PHE A 35 0.60 -15.13 -15.43
C PHE A 35 1.40 -14.34 -14.38
N LEU A 36 2.73 -14.52 -14.35
CA LEU A 36 3.62 -13.82 -13.43
C LEU A 36 4.45 -12.73 -14.11
N THR A 37 4.10 -12.36 -15.35
CA THR A 37 4.78 -11.30 -16.11
C THR A 37 3.84 -10.11 -16.26
N ASP A 38 4.30 -8.94 -15.85
CA ASP A 38 3.47 -7.72 -15.98
C ASP A 38 3.62 -7.00 -17.32
N LYS A 39 2.85 -5.92 -17.51
CA LYS A 39 2.86 -5.08 -18.73
C LYS A 39 4.19 -4.37 -19.00
N PHE A 40 5.14 -4.40 -18.05
CA PHE A 40 6.48 -3.84 -18.19
C PHE A 40 7.53 -4.92 -18.40
N ASN A 41 7.11 -6.15 -18.69
CA ASN A 41 7.96 -7.32 -18.88
C ASN A 41 8.81 -7.68 -17.64
N ARG A 42 8.33 -7.31 -16.44
CA ARG A 42 8.98 -7.72 -15.18
C ARG A 42 8.49 -9.12 -14.82
N LYS A 43 9.45 -10.04 -14.65
CA LYS A 43 9.20 -11.45 -14.25
C LYS A 43 9.15 -11.55 -12.73
N HIS A 44 7.99 -11.87 -12.16
CA HIS A 44 7.79 -11.91 -10.71
C HIS A 44 8.19 -13.24 -10.06
N SER A 45 9.49 -13.43 -9.84
CA SER A 45 10.06 -14.67 -9.30
C SER A 45 10.12 -14.75 -7.77
N TYR A 46 9.63 -13.74 -7.04
CA TYR A 46 9.77 -13.62 -5.59
C TYR A 46 8.43 -13.39 -4.90
N LEU A 47 7.95 -14.40 -4.19
CA LEU A 47 6.72 -14.36 -3.39
C LEU A 47 7.02 -14.12 -1.90
N ARG A 48 6.26 -13.21 -1.28
CA ARG A 48 6.21 -13.02 0.17
C ARG A 48 4.88 -13.52 0.70
N ILE A 49 4.90 -14.33 1.75
CA ILE A 49 3.68 -14.86 2.37
C ILE A 49 3.63 -14.37 3.82
N SER A 50 2.61 -13.59 4.15
CA SER A 50 2.31 -13.18 5.52
C SER A 50 1.55 -14.32 6.20
N LEU A 51 2.12 -14.91 7.25
CA LEU A 51 1.56 -16.13 7.85
C LEU A 51 0.58 -15.89 8.99
N THR A 52 0.61 -14.68 9.54
CA THR A 52 -0.19 -14.27 10.70
C THR A 52 -0.12 -12.76 10.83
N GLU A 53 -1.10 -12.14 11.49
CA GLU A 53 -1.08 -10.74 11.90
C GLU A 53 -0.53 -10.55 13.32
N ARG A 54 -0.45 -11.64 14.10
CA ARG A 54 0.05 -11.61 15.47
C ARG A 54 1.54 -11.30 15.49
N CYS A 55 1.94 -10.44 16.41
CA CYS A 55 3.33 -10.13 16.71
C CYS A 55 3.55 -10.18 18.22
N ASN A 56 4.70 -10.69 18.65
CA ASN A 56 5.16 -10.64 20.04
C ASN A 56 5.89 -9.33 20.40
N LEU A 57 6.02 -8.39 19.46
CA LEU A 57 6.53 -7.03 19.65
C LEU A 57 5.44 -5.96 19.39
N ARG A 58 5.71 -4.72 19.83
CA ARG A 58 4.85 -3.54 19.60
C ARG A 58 5.68 -2.33 19.17
N CYS A 59 6.47 -2.51 18.11
CA CYS A 59 7.45 -1.53 17.67
C CYS A 59 6.78 -0.18 17.35
N THR A 60 7.37 0.91 17.84
CA THR A 60 6.80 2.27 17.79
C THR A 60 6.48 2.78 16.38
N TYR A 61 7.16 2.26 15.36
CA TYR A 61 6.99 2.62 13.96
C TYR A 61 6.15 1.62 13.15
N CYS A 62 5.69 0.51 13.76
CA CYS A 62 5.02 -0.59 13.07
C CYS A 62 3.65 -0.94 13.64
N MET A 63 3.51 -1.02 14.97
CA MET A 63 2.27 -1.43 15.62
C MET A 63 1.97 -0.53 16.83
N PRO A 64 0.72 -0.06 16.98
CA PRO A 64 0.28 0.69 18.17
C PRO A 64 0.49 -0.09 19.47
N ALA A 65 0.58 0.60 20.61
CA ALA A 65 0.96 -0.04 21.88
C ALA A 65 -0.09 -1.05 22.34
N GLU A 66 -1.35 -0.67 22.16
CA GLU A 66 -2.59 -1.39 22.38
C GLU A 66 -2.74 -2.61 21.45
N GLY A 67 -1.99 -2.68 20.35
CA GLY A 67 -2.14 -3.70 19.31
C GLY A 67 -3.18 -3.32 18.27
N VAL A 68 -3.47 -4.26 17.37
CA VAL A 68 -4.43 -4.09 16.27
C VAL A 68 -5.52 -5.14 16.40
N ASP A 69 -6.71 -4.83 15.87
CA ASP A 69 -7.77 -5.82 15.69
C ASP A 69 -7.26 -6.94 14.78
N LEU A 70 -7.48 -8.18 15.20
CA LEU A 70 -6.99 -9.36 14.50
C LEU A 70 -8.12 -10.00 13.71
N THR A 71 -7.82 -10.39 12.49
CA THR A 71 -8.72 -11.18 11.66
C THR A 71 -9.07 -12.50 12.36
N PRO A 72 -10.35 -12.93 12.37
CA PRO A 72 -10.77 -14.21 12.92
C PRO A 72 -9.97 -15.39 12.36
N THR A 73 -9.75 -16.43 13.15
CA THR A 73 -8.84 -17.53 12.74
C THR A 73 -9.36 -18.31 11.53
N ASN A 74 -10.68 -18.47 11.40
CA ASN A 74 -11.33 -19.07 10.24
C ASN A 74 -11.19 -18.25 8.96
N GLU A 75 -10.85 -16.96 9.06
CA GLU A 75 -10.57 -16.08 7.92
C GLU A 75 -9.09 -16.05 7.54
N LEU A 76 -8.19 -16.61 8.34
CA LEU A 76 -6.78 -16.73 7.95
C LEU A 76 -6.55 -17.92 7.01
N LEU A 77 -5.49 -17.85 6.22
CA LEU A 77 -5.04 -18.97 5.40
C LEU A 77 -4.54 -20.13 6.28
N THR A 78 -5.10 -21.30 6.04
CA THR A 78 -4.63 -22.59 6.57
C THR A 78 -3.29 -23.00 5.98
N THR A 79 -2.65 -24.01 6.55
CA THR A 79 -1.38 -24.52 6.03
C THR A 79 -1.55 -25.18 4.68
N GLU A 80 -2.63 -25.93 4.47
CA GLU A 80 -2.95 -26.54 3.18
C GLU A 80 -3.17 -25.48 2.09
N GLU A 81 -3.89 -24.39 2.41
CA GLU A 81 -4.11 -23.28 1.48
C GLU A 81 -2.81 -22.55 1.12
N ILE A 82 -1.92 -22.33 2.09
CA ILE A 82 -0.59 -21.73 1.84
C ILE A 82 0.24 -22.62 0.93
N ILE A 83 0.24 -23.94 1.16
CA ILE A 83 0.99 -24.89 0.34
C ILE A 83 0.43 -24.95 -1.08
N ARG A 84 -0.91 -24.96 -1.24
CA ARG A 84 -1.57 -24.91 -2.56
C ARG A 84 -1.15 -23.66 -3.33
N LEU A 85 -1.26 -22.48 -2.72
CA LEU A 85 -0.83 -21.23 -3.35
C LEU A 85 0.67 -21.23 -3.67
N ALA A 86 1.52 -21.63 -2.72
CA ALA A 86 2.96 -21.70 -2.94
C ALA A 86 3.32 -22.62 -4.11
N ARG A 87 2.69 -23.79 -4.21
CA ARG A 87 2.86 -24.74 -5.33
C ARG A 87 2.50 -24.08 -6.65
N LEU A 88 1.34 -23.42 -6.73
CA LEU A 88 0.89 -22.72 -7.95
C LEU A 88 1.92 -21.67 -8.39
N PHE A 89 2.31 -20.77 -7.49
CA PHE A 89 3.30 -19.73 -7.80
C PHE A 89 4.65 -20.30 -8.23
N VAL A 90 5.13 -21.37 -7.58
CA VAL A 90 6.40 -22.04 -7.92
C VAL A 90 6.35 -22.64 -9.33
N GLN A 91 5.27 -23.35 -9.67
CA GLN A 91 5.07 -23.92 -11.01
C GLN A 91 5.04 -22.84 -12.11
N GLN A 92 4.64 -21.61 -11.78
CA GLN A 92 4.64 -20.48 -12.70
C GLN A 92 5.98 -19.70 -12.76
N GLY A 93 6.99 -20.09 -11.97
CA GLY A 93 8.34 -19.51 -12.03
C GLY A 93 8.79 -18.75 -10.78
N VAL A 94 8.04 -18.79 -9.67
CA VAL A 94 8.57 -18.31 -8.38
C VAL A 94 9.69 -19.22 -7.92
N THR A 95 10.89 -18.63 -7.77
CA THR A 95 12.08 -19.35 -7.31
C THR A 95 12.42 -19.01 -5.85
N LYS A 96 11.75 -18.01 -5.27
CA LYS A 96 12.00 -17.56 -3.90
C LYS A 96 10.72 -17.28 -3.15
N ILE A 97 10.53 -17.97 -2.02
CA ILE A 97 9.46 -17.69 -1.06
C ILE A 97 10.07 -17.07 0.19
N ARG A 98 9.46 -15.99 0.68
CA ARG A 98 9.80 -15.40 1.98
C ARG A 98 8.61 -15.39 2.91
N LEU A 99 8.80 -16.02 4.06
CA LEU A 99 7.84 -16.05 5.14
C LEU A 99 7.95 -14.77 5.99
N THR A 100 6.81 -14.14 6.22
CA THR A 100 6.62 -12.91 7.00
C THR A 100 5.34 -13.01 7.84
N GLY A 101 4.89 -11.93 8.45
CA GLY A 101 3.66 -11.88 9.23
C GLY A 101 3.53 -10.52 9.92
N GLY A 102 2.91 -10.52 11.09
CA GLY A 102 3.46 -9.83 12.25
C GLY A 102 4.80 -10.48 12.59
N GLU A 103 4.79 -11.59 13.33
CA GLU A 103 5.98 -12.40 13.60
C GLU A 103 5.76 -13.88 13.20
N PRO A 104 6.43 -14.41 12.17
CA PRO A 104 6.24 -15.80 11.72
C PRO A 104 6.42 -16.83 12.82
N THR A 105 7.36 -16.62 13.73
CA THR A 105 7.70 -17.61 14.75
C THR A 105 6.64 -17.76 15.85
N VAL A 106 5.60 -16.90 15.89
CA VAL A 106 4.44 -17.12 16.78
C VAL A 106 3.46 -18.14 16.22
N ARG A 107 3.55 -18.47 14.92
CA ARG A 107 2.73 -19.51 14.30
C ARG A 107 3.15 -20.89 14.84
N PRO A 108 2.21 -21.71 15.39
CA PRO A 108 2.57 -22.97 16.05
C PRO A 108 3.24 -23.99 15.12
N ASP A 109 2.72 -24.13 13.90
CA ASP A 109 3.10 -25.12 12.89
C ASP A 109 4.16 -24.63 11.90
N ILE A 110 4.91 -23.56 12.24
CA ILE A 110 5.89 -22.94 11.33
C ILE A 110 6.96 -23.92 10.82
N ILE A 111 7.35 -24.90 11.62
CA ILE A 111 8.37 -25.90 11.23
C ILE A 111 7.80 -26.85 10.18
N GLU A 112 6.57 -27.34 10.40
CA GLU A 112 5.85 -28.20 9.46
C GLU A 112 5.59 -27.47 8.13
N LEU A 113 5.14 -26.22 8.19
CA LEU A 113 4.95 -25.40 6.99
C LEU A 113 6.26 -25.27 6.18
N VAL A 114 7.40 -25.04 6.82
CA VAL A 114 8.69 -24.98 6.12
C VAL A 114 9.09 -26.33 5.54
N ALA A 115 8.79 -27.44 6.21
CA ALA A 115 9.01 -28.78 5.68
C ALA A 115 8.22 -29.02 4.39
N GLU A 116 6.92 -28.68 4.39
CA GLU A 116 6.06 -28.82 3.21
C GLU A 116 6.49 -27.90 2.06
N LEU A 117 6.86 -26.65 2.35
CA LEU A 117 7.44 -25.75 1.35
C LEU A 117 8.78 -26.28 0.81
N GLY A 118 9.59 -26.92 1.66
CA GLY A 118 10.83 -27.59 1.28
C GLY A 118 10.63 -28.67 0.23
N LYS A 119 9.49 -29.38 0.27
CA LYS A 119 9.11 -30.34 -0.77
C LYS A 119 8.93 -29.69 -2.12
N LEU A 120 8.54 -28.41 -2.23
CA LEU A 120 8.36 -27.72 -3.51
C LEU A 120 9.67 -27.43 -4.27
N LYS A 121 10.85 -27.74 -3.70
CA LYS A 121 12.13 -27.53 -4.38
C LYS A 121 12.26 -28.31 -5.69
N HIS A 122 11.68 -29.51 -5.77
CA HIS A 122 11.66 -30.29 -7.01
C HIS A 122 10.82 -29.64 -8.13
N LEU A 123 9.93 -28.71 -7.78
CA LEU A 123 9.11 -27.96 -8.74
C LEU A 123 9.75 -26.62 -9.17
N GLY A 124 10.97 -26.33 -8.72
CA GLY A 124 11.73 -25.13 -9.12
C GLY A 124 11.91 -24.07 -8.02
N LEU A 125 11.39 -24.29 -6.82
CA LEU A 125 11.67 -23.42 -5.67
C LEU A 125 13.16 -23.53 -5.29
N LYS A 126 13.89 -22.41 -5.31
CA LYS A 126 15.33 -22.39 -5.00
C LYS A 126 15.60 -21.97 -3.56
N HIS A 127 14.85 -21.00 -3.04
CA HIS A 127 15.13 -20.36 -1.76
C HIS A 127 13.88 -20.23 -0.88
N ILE A 128 14.03 -20.60 0.39
CA ILE A 128 13.03 -20.36 1.44
C ILE A 128 13.69 -19.45 2.47
N ALA A 129 13.16 -18.24 2.58
CA ALA A 129 13.66 -17.25 3.51
C ALA A 129 12.62 -16.85 4.55
N MET A 130 13.07 -16.36 5.70
CA MET A 130 12.19 -15.82 6.74
C MET A 130 12.59 -14.39 7.11
N THR A 131 11.61 -13.56 7.46
CA THR A 131 11.83 -12.28 8.14
C THR A 131 11.22 -12.36 9.53
N SER A 132 12.02 -12.20 10.57
CA SER A 132 11.61 -12.37 11.96
C SER A 132 12.26 -11.29 12.82
N ASN A 133 11.65 -10.93 13.95
CA ASN A 133 12.30 -10.15 14.99
C ASN A 133 13.31 -10.97 15.81
N GLY A 134 13.33 -12.30 15.68
CA GLY A 134 14.34 -13.17 16.29
C GLY A 134 14.07 -13.61 17.72
N ILE A 135 13.13 -13.03 18.47
CA ILE A 135 12.97 -13.32 19.90
C ILE A 135 12.67 -14.80 20.17
N ALA A 136 11.79 -15.41 19.37
CA ALA A 136 11.40 -16.81 19.52
C ALA A 136 12.05 -17.74 18.49
N LEU A 137 13.05 -17.26 17.76
CA LEU A 137 13.61 -17.97 16.60
C LEU A 137 14.67 -19.00 17.00
N LYS A 138 15.58 -18.67 17.93
CA LYS A 138 16.75 -19.49 18.29
C LYS A 138 16.44 -21.00 18.37
N ARG A 139 15.48 -21.38 19.22
CA ARG A 139 15.14 -22.81 19.42
C ARG A 139 14.54 -23.49 18.18
N LYS A 140 13.92 -22.75 17.28
CA LYS A 140 13.29 -23.28 16.04
C LYS A 140 14.27 -23.36 14.88
N LEU A 141 15.35 -22.56 14.91
CA LEU A 141 16.24 -22.34 13.78
C LEU A 141 16.88 -23.63 13.21
N PRO A 142 17.42 -24.57 14.02
CA PRO A 142 18.00 -25.80 13.49
C PRO A 142 17.02 -26.61 12.63
N LYS A 143 15.79 -26.82 13.14
CA LYS A 143 14.74 -27.55 12.41
C LYS A 143 14.28 -26.80 11.16
N LEU A 144 14.23 -25.47 11.19
CA LEU A 144 13.87 -24.69 9.99
C LEU A 144 14.93 -24.84 8.89
N VAL A 145 16.21 -24.83 9.25
CA VAL A 145 17.34 -25.01 8.31
C VAL A 145 17.36 -26.44 7.75
N GLU A 146 17.17 -27.45 8.60
CA GLU A 146 17.06 -28.85 8.20
C GLU A 146 15.94 -29.07 7.17
N ASN A 147 14.80 -28.38 7.34
CA ASN A 147 13.67 -28.41 6.41
C ASN A 147 13.87 -27.52 5.16
N GLY A 148 15.07 -26.97 4.97
CA GLY A 148 15.48 -26.32 3.73
C GLY A 148 15.37 -24.79 3.71
N MET A 149 15.10 -24.14 4.84
CA MET A 149 15.23 -22.68 4.98
C MET A 149 16.71 -22.26 4.88
N ASP A 150 17.02 -21.36 3.97
CA ASP A 150 18.40 -20.97 3.64
C ASP A 150 18.68 -19.46 3.74
N GLY A 151 17.63 -18.66 4.00
CA GLY A 151 17.76 -17.21 4.16
C GLY A 151 17.08 -16.69 5.41
N LEU A 152 17.78 -15.86 6.18
CA LEU A 152 17.25 -15.21 7.36
C LEU A 152 17.42 -13.69 7.28
N ASN A 153 16.34 -12.95 7.51
CA ASN A 153 16.37 -11.53 7.80
C ASN A 153 15.87 -11.29 9.21
N LEU A 154 16.72 -10.73 10.06
CA LEU A 154 16.37 -10.32 11.41
C LEU A 154 16.13 -8.82 11.46
N SER A 155 15.00 -8.39 12.03
CA SER A 155 14.74 -6.97 12.30
C SER A 155 15.39 -6.59 13.62
N LEU A 156 16.37 -5.69 13.59
CA LEU A 156 17.07 -5.18 14.77
C LEU A 156 17.49 -3.73 14.52
N ASP A 157 16.86 -2.79 15.24
CA ASP A 157 17.01 -1.36 14.99
C ASP A 157 18.01 -0.65 15.92
N THR A 158 18.59 -1.36 16.88
CA THR A 158 19.56 -0.82 17.85
C THR A 158 20.43 -1.95 18.39
N LEU A 159 21.67 -1.62 18.77
CA LEU A 159 22.58 -2.52 19.48
C LEU A 159 22.59 -2.26 21.00
N ASP A 160 21.74 -1.36 21.48
CA ASP A 160 21.56 -1.05 22.90
C ASP A 160 20.30 -1.76 23.44
N SER A 161 20.45 -2.55 24.51
CA SER A 161 19.35 -3.33 25.08
C SER A 161 18.22 -2.46 25.65
N ASN A 162 18.52 -1.29 26.22
CA ASN A 162 17.50 -0.41 26.80
C ASN A 162 16.71 0.28 25.69
N LYS A 163 17.41 0.76 24.66
CA LYS A 163 16.78 1.34 23.47
C LYS A 163 15.97 0.31 22.71
N PHE A 164 16.42 -0.95 22.67
CA PHE A 164 15.64 -2.04 22.07
C PHE A 164 14.27 -2.15 22.75
N GLU A 165 14.23 -2.12 24.08
CA GLU A 165 12.98 -2.17 24.84
C GLU A 165 12.11 -0.93 24.59
N ILE A 166 12.70 0.25 24.46
CA ILE A 166 11.97 1.48 24.10
C ILE A 166 11.34 1.37 22.71
N ILE A 167 12.12 0.95 21.70
CA ILE A 167 11.67 0.87 20.31
C ILE A 167 10.60 -0.21 20.16
N THR A 168 10.81 -1.39 20.74
CA THR A 168 9.97 -2.58 20.53
C THR A 168 8.85 -2.75 21.56
N ARG A 169 8.92 -1.99 22.67
CA ARG A 169 8.06 -2.05 23.87
C ARG A 169 8.07 -3.41 24.58
N ARG A 170 9.11 -4.21 24.37
CA ARG A 170 9.31 -5.53 24.96
C ARG A 170 10.79 -5.81 25.18
N ARG A 171 11.09 -6.63 26.17
CA ARG A 171 12.44 -7.20 26.37
C ARG A 171 12.68 -8.32 25.36
N GLY A 172 13.95 -8.65 25.11
CA GLY A 172 14.31 -9.76 24.23
C GLY A 172 15.58 -9.57 23.40
N PHE A 173 16.31 -8.47 23.58
CA PHE A 173 17.54 -8.14 22.86
C PHE A 173 18.53 -9.31 22.76
N GLU A 174 18.85 -9.93 23.91
CA GLU A 174 19.77 -11.09 23.96
C GLU A 174 19.27 -12.31 23.16
N ASN A 175 17.96 -12.50 23.08
CA ASN A 175 17.39 -13.59 22.28
C ASN A 175 17.53 -13.32 20.77
N VAL A 176 17.46 -12.05 20.36
CA VAL A 176 17.70 -11.64 18.97
C VAL A 176 19.15 -11.87 18.60
N LEU A 177 20.10 -11.38 19.41
CA LEU A 177 21.53 -11.62 19.18
C LEU A 177 21.88 -13.11 19.20
N GLY A 178 21.31 -13.86 20.15
CA GLY A 178 21.47 -15.31 20.19
C GLY A 178 20.92 -16.03 18.96
N SER A 179 19.93 -15.46 18.27
CA SER A 179 19.43 -15.98 17.00
C SER A 179 20.31 -15.60 15.81
N VAL A 180 20.95 -14.43 15.84
CA VAL A 180 22.00 -14.05 14.87
C VAL A 180 23.16 -15.03 14.96
N ASP A 181 23.68 -15.24 16.17
CA ASP A 181 24.85 -16.09 16.40
C ASP A 181 24.57 -17.53 16.01
N GLN A 182 23.42 -18.08 16.41
CA GLN A 182 23.06 -19.44 16.02
C GLN A 182 22.87 -19.59 14.50
N ALA A 183 22.38 -18.58 13.80
CA ALA A 183 22.29 -18.61 12.34
C ALA A 183 23.67 -18.70 11.68
N ILE A 184 24.66 -18.00 12.25
CA ILE A 184 26.06 -18.05 11.81
C ILE A 184 26.65 -19.42 12.13
N ASP A 185 26.44 -19.93 13.34
CA ASP A 185 26.97 -21.23 13.80
C ASP A 185 26.43 -22.41 12.98
N LEU A 186 25.17 -22.33 12.54
CA LEU A 186 24.55 -23.30 11.64
C LEU A 186 25.05 -23.19 10.19
N GLY A 187 25.94 -22.24 9.89
CA GLY A 187 26.48 -22.04 8.54
C GLY A 187 25.45 -21.54 7.53
N MET A 188 24.42 -20.79 7.98
CA MET A 188 23.41 -20.25 7.07
C MET A 188 24.06 -19.35 6.01
N LYS A 189 23.80 -19.63 4.73
CA LYS A 189 24.38 -18.92 3.58
C LYS A 189 24.04 -17.43 3.56
N SER A 190 22.91 -17.03 4.14
CA SER A 190 22.42 -15.66 4.07
C SER A 190 21.78 -15.21 5.39
N VAL A 191 22.56 -14.54 6.23
CA VAL A 191 22.09 -13.88 7.45
C VAL A 191 22.12 -12.36 7.26
N LYS A 192 20.95 -11.75 7.33
CA LYS A 192 20.74 -10.31 7.12
C LYS A 192 20.15 -9.68 8.36
N ILE A 193 20.62 -8.50 8.71
CA ILE A 193 20.03 -7.66 9.74
C ILE A 193 19.40 -6.45 9.05
N ASN A 194 18.12 -6.23 9.24
CA ASN A 194 17.41 -5.07 8.73
C ASN A 194 17.23 -4.06 9.87
N CYS A 195 17.72 -2.84 9.67
CA CYS A 195 17.62 -1.74 10.62
C CYS A 195 16.91 -0.56 9.93
N VAL A 196 15.72 -0.18 10.41
CA VAL A 196 15.02 1.02 9.95
C VAL A 196 15.65 2.22 10.65
N VAL A 197 16.25 3.12 9.87
CA VAL A 197 16.96 4.27 10.42
C VAL A 197 16.02 5.46 10.53
N ILE A 198 15.87 5.97 11.76
CA ILE A 198 14.99 7.08 12.11
C ILE A 198 15.83 8.17 12.79
N ARG A 199 15.80 9.37 12.23
CA ARG A 199 16.55 10.53 12.75
C ARG A 199 16.17 10.82 14.20
N GLY A 200 17.18 11.01 15.04
CA GLY A 200 17.01 11.31 16.47
C GLY A 200 16.63 10.10 17.32
N VAL A 201 16.54 8.90 16.74
CA VAL A 201 16.22 7.66 17.47
C VAL A 201 17.43 6.73 17.48
N ASN A 202 17.87 6.26 16.30
CA ASN A 202 18.93 5.27 16.14
C ASN A 202 19.95 5.61 15.03
N ASP A 203 19.81 6.76 14.35
CA ASP A 203 20.71 7.21 13.29
C ASP A 203 22.17 7.31 13.73
N ARG A 204 22.42 7.64 15.00
CA ARG A 204 23.77 7.72 15.59
C ARG A 204 24.44 6.36 15.81
N GLU A 205 23.69 5.25 15.80
CA GLU A 205 24.20 3.89 16.00
C GLU A 205 24.60 3.19 14.70
N VAL A 206 24.34 3.81 13.54
CA VAL A 206 24.71 3.24 12.23
C VAL A 206 26.19 2.83 12.18
N PRO A 207 27.16 3.64 12.68
CA PRO A 207 28.56 3.21 12.77
C PRO A 207 28.81 1.97 13.65
N ASP A 208 28.01 1.75 14.69
CA ASP A 208 28.20 0.60 15.59
C ASP A 208 27.69 -0.68 14.92
N PHE A 209 26.61 -0.58 14.14
CA PHE A 209 26.19 -1.65 13.23
C PHE A 209 27.22 -1.96 12.15
N VAL A 210 27.94 -0.96 11.64
CA VAL A 210 29.06 -1.20 10.71
C VAL A 210 30.16 -1.98 11.42
N ALA A 211 30.58 -1.55 12.61
CA ALA A 211 31.59 -2.24 13.43
C ALA A 211 31.17 -3.68 13.77
N PHE A 212 29.88 -3.93 13.98
CA PHE A 212 29.33 -5.28 14.21
C PHE A 212 29.64 -6.25 13.05
N THR A 213 29.75 -5.76 11.81
CA THR A 213 30.11 -6.57 10.63
C THR A 213 31.61 -6.89 10.52
N GLN A 214 32.46 -6.35 11.40
CA GLN A 214 33.90 -6.57 11.33
C GLN A 214 34.25 -8.05 11.49
N LYS A 215 33.71 -8.70 12.53
CA LYS A 215 33.97 -10.11 12.86
C LYS A 215 32.85 -11.06 12.45
N LYS A 216 31.64 -10.55 12.24
CA LYS A 216 30.46 -11.38 11.93
C LYS A 216 30.16 -11.35 10.42
N PRO A 217 30.00 -12.51 9.75
CA PRO A 217 29.72 -12.59 8.31
C PRO A 217 28.24 -12.28 8.00
N VAL A 218 27.72 -11.17 8.51
CA VAL A 218 26.33 -10.74 8.34
C VAL A 218 26.23 -9.58 7.34
N ASN A 219 25.07 -9.44 6.71
CA ASN A 219 24.74 -8.29 5.87
C ASN A 219 23.78 -7.36 6.64
N VAL A 220 24.27 -6.22 7.12
CA VAL A 220 23.45 -5.21 7.81
C VAL A 220 22.86 -4.23 6.78
N ARG A 221 21.55 -4.07 6.79
CA ARG A 221 20.79 -3.31 5.80
C ARG A 221 20.08 -2.16 6.48
N PHE A 222 20.51 -0.94 6.15
CA PHE A 222 19.88 0.28 6.59
C PHE A 222 18.72 0.61 5.65
N ILE A 223 17.53 0.73 6.23
CA ILE A 223 16.28 0.97 5.50
C ILE A 223 15.84 2.38 5.81
N GLU A 224 15.56 3.16 4.76
CA GLU A 224 14.93 4.46 4.90
C GLU A 224 13.57 4.33 5.58
N TYR A 225 13.33 5.18 6.58
CA TYR A 225 12.00 5.32 7.18
C TYR A 225 10.97 5.58 6.07
N MET A 226 9.78 4.98 6.16
CA MET A 226 8.73 5.07 5.13
C MET A 226 7.35 5.34 5.76
N PRO A 227 6.41 5.92 5.00
CA PRO A 227 5.02 6.06 5.46
C PRO A 227 4.32 4.70 5.53
N PHE A 228 3.74 4.42 6.70
CA PHE A 228 2.80 3.32 6.92
C PHE A 228 1.62 3.84 7.73
N ASP A 229 0.47 3.19 7.59
CA ASP A 229 -0.71 3.54 8.37
C ASP A 229 -0.40 3.45 9.87
N GLY A 230 -0.74 4.52 10.60
CA GLY A 230 -0.53 4.62 12.04
C GLY A 230 0.89 4.97 12.51
N ASN A 231 1.91 5.02 11.64
CA ASN A 231 3.29 5.29 12.08
C ASN A 231 3.65 6.78 12.25
N LYS A 232 2.69 7.70 12.05
CA LYS A 232 2.90 9.16 12.15
C LYS A 232 4.12 9.62 11.34
N TRP A 233 4.20 9.17 10.09
CA TRP A 233 5.23 9.54 9.13
C TRP A 233 5.57 11.04 9.16
N ASN A 234 6.86 11.35 9.18
CA ASN A 234 7.37 12.71 9.08
C ASN A 234 8.68 12.67 8.27
N SER A 235 8.76 13.49 7.22
CA SER A 235 9.95 13.63 6.37
C SER A 235 11.20 14.05 7.14
N ASP A 236 11.07 14.83 8.22
CA ASP A 236 12.20 15.26 9.05
C ASP A 236 12.89 14.08 9.75
N LYS A 237 12.16 12.97 9.92
CA LYS A 237 12.69 11.74 10.52
C LYS A 237 13.42 10.84 9.51
N LEU A 238 13.33 11.14 8.21
CA LEU A 238 14.04 10.42 7.16
C LEU A 238 15.54 10.77 7.22
N VAL A 239 16.38 9.74 7.13
CA VAL A 239 17.82 9.89 6.92
C VAL A 239 18.17 9.30 5.55
N PRO A 240 18.46 10.14 4.53
CA PRO A 240 18.82 9.65 3.21
C PRO A 240 20.09 8.81 3.24
N TYR A 241 20.17 7.77 2.41
CA TYR A 241 21.33 6.87 2.43
C TYR A 241 22.68 7.55 2.17
N LYS A 242 22.70 8.65 1.39
CA LYS A 242 23.93 9.42 1.11
C LYS A 242 24.52 10.04 2.38
N GLU A 243 23.66 10.51 3.27
CA GLU A 243 24.06 11.03 4.58
C GLU A 243 24.67 9.91 5.43
N LEU A 244 24.07 8.72 5.41
CA LEU A 244 24.61 7.55 6.11
C LEU A 244 25.99 7.13 5.56
N ILE A 245 26.17 7.12 4.24
CA ILE A 245 27.48 6.85 3.63
C ILE A 245 28.53 7.84 4.14
N SER A 246 28.26 9.15 4.06
CA SER A 246 29.22 10.17 4.52
C SER A 246 29.58 10.02 6.00
N ASN A 247 28.59 9.71 6.85
CA ASN A 247 28.83 9.48 8.28
C ASN A 247 29.71 8.24 8.53
N ILE A 248 29.49 7.16 7.77
CA ILE A 248 30.27 5.93 7.87
C ILE A 248 31.71 6.17 7.37
N GLU A 249 31.87 6.85 6.24
CA GLU A 249 33.19 7.12 5.64
C GLU A 249 34.06 7.99 6.54
N THR A 250 33.46 8.88 7.33
CA THR A 250 34.17 9.69 8.33
C THR A 250 34.87 8.83 9.40
N ARG A 251 34.30 7.67 9.76
CA ARG A 251 34.85 6.79 10.81
C ARG A 251 35.66 5.61 10.26
N PHE A 252 35.28 5.07 9.11
CA PHE A 252 35.83 3.81 8.57
C PHE A 252 36.60 3.98 7.26
N GLY A 253 36.69 5.20 6.71
CA GLY A 253 37.26 5.45 5.39
C GLY A 253 36.34 5.04 4.25
N ALA A 254 36.86 5.11 3.02
CA ALA A 254 36.07 4.90 1.81
C ALA A 254 35.43 3.51 1.74
N LEU A 255 34.13 3.47 1.40
CA LEU A 255 33.39 2.23 1.23
C LEU A 255 33.58 1.63 -0.17
N LYS A 256 33.78 0.32 -0.26
CA LYS A 256 33.81 -0.40 -1.54
C LYS A 256 32.39 -0.76 -1.97
N LYS A 257 31.89 -0.16 -3.05
CA LYS A 257 30.64 -0.58 -3.69
C LYS A 257 30.77 -2.01 -4.22
N LEU A 258 29.76 -2.84 -3.96
CA LEU A 258 29.65 -4.19 -4.50
C LEU A 258 28.68 -4.22 -5.69
N THR A 259 28.80 -5.26 -6.52
CA THR A 259 27.88 -5.53 -7.62
C THR A 259 26.53 -5.95 -7.04
N ASP A 260 25.47 -5.25 -7.44
CA ASP A 260 24.09 -5.58 -7.05
C ASP A 260 23.47 -6.56 -8.07
N ASP A 261 22.61 -7.46 -7.62
CA ASP A 261 21.81 -8.30 -8.51
C ASP A 261 20.79 -7.47 -9.31
N PRO A 262 20.35 -7.90 -10.50
CA PRO A 262 19.45 -7.10 -11.37
C PRO A 262 18.14 -6.65 -10.70
N ASN A 263 17.60 -7.44 -9.75
CA ASN A 263 16.36 -7.15 -9.05
C ASN A 263 16.56 -6.76 -7.58
N ASP A 264 17.81 -6.48 -7.17
CA ASP A 264 18.11 -6.24 -5.77
C ASP A 264 17.63 -4.85 -5.32
N THR A 265 16.98 -4.81 -4.16
CA THR A 265 16.49 -3.55 -3.58
C THR A 265 17.53 -2.85 -2.71
N THR A 266 18.69 -3.48 -2.55
CA THR A 266 19.73 -3.05 -1.63
C THR A 266 20.94 -2.63 -2.45
N LYS A 267 21.47 -1.45 -2.19
CA LYS A 267 22.78 -1.05 -2.69
C LYS A 267 23.83 -1.61 -1.73
N ALA A 268 24.53 -2.66 -2.10
CA ALA A 268 25.52 -3.31 -1.24
C ALA A 268 26.89 -2.61 -1.25
N PHE A 269 27.51 -2.49 -0.08
CA PHE A 269 28.83 -1.92 0.14
C PHE A 269 29.60 -2.77 1.16
N LYS A 270 30.93 -2.67 1.12
CA LYS A 270 31.80 -3.38 2.05
C LYS A 270 32.94 -2.50 2.52
N ILE A 271 33.28 -2.64 3.80
CA ILE A 271 34.49 -2.07 4.39
C ILE A 271 35.62 -3.08 4.11
N PRO A 272 36.75 -2.67 3.49
CA PRO A 272 37.89 -3.57 3.29
C PRO A 272 38.33 -4.25 4.59
N GLY A 273 38.58 -5.55 4.54
CA GLY A 273 38.99 -6.36 5.70
C GLY A 273 37.87 -6.83 6.63
N TYR A 274 36.63 -6.36 6.47
CA TYR A 274 35.52 -6.81 7.30
C TYR A 274 34.97 -8.15 6.81
N ALA A 275 34.53 -9.02 7.73
CA ALA A 275 33.92 -10.30 7.39
C ALA A 275 32.57 -10.10 6.66
N GLY A 276 31.71 -9.26 7.23
CA GLY A 276 30.39 -8.93 6.71
C GLY A 276 30.38 -7.83 5.66
N GLN A 277 29.18 -7.29 5.44
CA GLN A 277 28.92 -6.20 4.49
C GLN A 277 27.73 -5.36 4.97
N ILE A 278 27.57 -4.19 4.38
CA ILE A 278 26.43 -3.32 4.64
C ILE A 278 25.63 -3.07 3.36
N GLY A 279 24.40 -2.62 3.50
CA GLY A 279 23.55 -2.28 2.38
C GLY A 279 22.55 -1.20 2.70
N PHE A 280 22.11 -0.48 1.67
CA PHE A 280 21.13 0.59 1.81
C PHE A 280 19.89 0.29 0.98
N ILE A 281 18.72 0.34 1.61
CA ILE A 281 17.42 0.20 0.95
C ILE A 281 16.79 1.59 0.86
N THR A 282 16.91 2.18 -0.34
CA THR A 282 16.57 3.58 -0.67
C THR A 282 15.11 3.73 -1.07
N SER A 283 14.21 3.33 -0.17
CA SER A 283 12.79 3.23 -0.48
C SER A 283 12.15 4.57 -0.87
N MET A 284 12.69 5.68 -0.37
CA MET A 284 12.13 7.02 -0.54
C MET A 284 12.98 7.89 -1.47
N SER A 285 14.31 7.81 -1.38
CA SER A 285 15.19 8.71 -2.12
C SER A 285 15.53 8.26 -3.54
N ASP A 286 15.52 6.94 -3.80
CA ASP A 286 16.00 6.37 -5.07
C ASP A 286 15.35 4.99 -5.31
N HIS A 287 14.16 5.00 -5.93
CA HIS A 287 13.28 3.84 -6.01
C HIS A 287 13.81 2.72 -6.93
N PHE A 288 13.57 1.47 -6.55
CA PHE A 288 13.95 0.25 -7.32
C PHE A 288 12.74 -0.40 -8.05
N CYS A 289 11.69 0.37 -8.36
CA CYS A 289 10.46 -0.18 -8.92
C CYS A 289 10.65 -0.80 -10.32
N GLY A 290 11.57 -0.25 -11.13
CA GLY A 290 11.81 -0.69 -12.51
C GLY A 290 12.20 -2.17 -12.64
N THR A 291 12.83 -2.74 -11.60
CA THR A 291 13.27 -4.15 -11.58
C THR A 291 12.54 -4.98 -10.52
N CYS A 292 11.44 -4.47 -9.94
CA CYS A 292 10.74 -5.15 -8.85
C CYS A 292 10.05 -6.45 -9.30
N ASN A 293 10.55 -7.59 -8.81
CA ASN A 293 10.04 -8.93 -9.09
C ASN A 293 9.17 -9.51 -7.95
N ARG A 294 8.68 -8.66 -7.03
CA ARG A 294 8.02 -9.11 -5.78
C ARG A 294 6.50 -9.09 -5.86
N LEU A 295 5.89 -10.13 -5.31
CA LEU A 295 4.47 -10.25 -4.98
C LEU A 295 4.29 -10.58 -3.49
N ARG A 296 3.14 -10.26 -2.92
CA ARG A 296 2.83 -10.52 -1.51
C ARG A 296 1.44 -11.14 -1.38
N ILE A 297 1.34 -12.20 -0.59
CA ILE A 297 0.08 -12.72 -0.04
C ILE A 297 0.00 -12.28 1.42
N THR A 298 -1.12 -11.70 1.81
CA THR A 298 -1.44 -11.31 3.20
C THR A 298 -1.95 -12.52 4.00
N ALA A 299 -2.12 -12.37 5.32
CA ALA A 299 -2.44 -13.52 6.19
C ALA A 299 -3.87 -14.06 6.00
N ASP A 300 -4.78 -13.16 5.63
CA ASP A 300 -6.15 -13.38 5.18
C ASP A 300 -6.24 -13.81 3.70
N GLY A 301 -5.11 -13.92 3.00
CA GLY A 301 -5.02 -14.51 1.66
C GLY A 301 -5.31 -13.57 0.50
N ASN A 302 -5.19 -12.26 0.70
CA ASN A 302 -5.21 -11.28 -0.37
C ASN A 302 -3.85 -11.18 -1.09
N LEU A 303 -3.89 -11.17 -2.43
CA LEU A 303 -2.73 -10.91 -3.29
C LEU A 303 -2.55 -9.40 -3.45
N LYS A 304 -1.40 -8.91 -2.98
CA LYS A 304 -0.89 -7.55 -3.21
C LYS A 304 0.28 -7.57 -4.18
N VAL A 305 0.08 -6.93 -5.33
CA VAL A 305 1.14 -6.78 -6.36
C VAL A 305 2.09 -5.62 -6.08
N CYS A 306 1.74 -4.71 -5.18
CA CYS A 306 2.61 -3.63 -4.71
C CYS A 306 2.40 -3.41 -3.21
N LEU A 307 3.46 -3.07 -2.48
CA LEU A 307 3.35 -2.77 -1.05
C LEU A 307 2.50 -1.52 -0.77
N PHE A 308 2.52 -0.55 -1.68
CA PHE A 308 1.79 0.72 -1.59
C PHE A 308 0.59 0.79 -2.55
N GLY A 309 0.21 -0.33 -3.16
CA GLY A 309 -0.96 -0.38 -4.02
C GLY A 309 -2.24 -0.53 -3.19
N PRO A 310 -3.30 0.23 -3.46
CA PRO A 310 -4.58 0.05 -2.77
C PRO A 310 -5.29 -1.24 -3.20
N ASN A 311 -5.00 -1.73 -4.41
CA ASN A 311 -5.67 -2.89 -4.98
C ASN A 311 -5.12 -4.18 -4.39
N GLU A 312 -6.03 -5.05 -3.98
CA GLU A 312 -5.78 -6.42 -3.58
C GLU A 312 -6.89 -7.33 -4.11
N VAL A 313 -6.60 -8.62 -4.21
CA VAL A 313 -7.55 -9.63 -4.69
C VAL A 313 -7.51 -10.84 -3.77
N SER A 314 -8.66 -11.29 -3.30
CA SER A 314 -8.74 -12.41 -2.36
C SER A 314 -8.55 -13.75 -3.07
N LEU A 315 -7.38 -14.35 -2.89
CA LEU A 315 -7.10 -15.71 -3.37
C LEU A 315 -7.71 -16.77 -2.43
N ARG A 316 -7.89 -16.43 -1.15
CA ARG A 316 -8.57 -17.30 -0.16
C ARG A 316 -10.01 -17.57 -0.58
N ASP A 317 -10.78 -16.51 -0.81
CA ASP A 317 -12.21 -16.65 -1.11
C ASP A 317 -12.41 -17.33 -2.46
N ALA A 318 -11.53 -17.03 -3.43
CA ALA A 318 -11.40 -17.75 -4.69
C ALA A 318 -11.20 -19.26 -4.48
N MET A 319 -10.20 -19.68 -3.69
CA MET A 319 -9.95 -21.10 -3.39
C MET A 319 -11.13 -21.78 -2.68
N ARG A 320 -11.80 -21.08 -1.77
CA ARG A 320 -12.94 -21.61 -1.00
C ARG A 320 -14.25 -21.63 -1.80
N GLY A 321 -14.35 -20.82 -2.85
CA GLY A 321 -15.48 -20.75 -3.77
C GLY A 321 -15.50 -21.82 -4.87
N ALA A 322 -14.79 -22.94 -4.68
CA ALA A 322 -14.65 -24.06 -5.63
C ALA A 322 -14.01 -23.71 -6.99
N GLN A 323 -13.20 -22.64 -7.06
CA GLN A 323 -12.42 -22.32 -8.26
C GLN A 323 -11.27 -23.31 -8.48
N THR A 324 -11.01 -23.61 -9.75
CA THR A 324 -9.91 -24.48 -10.18
C THR A 324 -8.55 -23.80 -10.01
N ASP A 325 -7.47 -24.58 -10.13
CA ASP A 325 -6.11 -24.03 -10.09
C ASP A 325 -5.87 -23.09 -11.30
N GLU A 326 -6.49 -23.37 -12.45
CA GLU A 326 -6.47 -22.54 -13.65
C GLU A 326 -7.19 -21.19 -13.43
N ASP A 327 -8.37 -21.20 -12.83
CA ASP A 327 -9.11 -19.97 -12.52
C ASP A 327 -8.29 -19.04 -11.59
N LEU A 328 -7.63 -19.62 -10.59
CA LEU A 328 -6.74 -18.88 -9.69
C LEU A 328 -5.58 -18.24 -10.46
N LEU A 329 -5.00 -18.94 -11.43
CA LEU A 329 -3.92 -18.42 -12.27
C LEU A 329 -4.38 -17.23 -13.12
N GLU A 330 -5.61 -17.27 -13.66
CA GLU A 330 -6.18 -16.13 -14.38
C GLU A 330 -6.36 -14.91 -13.48
N VAL A 331 -6.90 -15.11 -12.27
CA VAL A 331 -7.04 -14.03 -11.27
C VAL A 331 -5.67 -13.43 -10.92
N ILE A 332 -4.66 -14.27 -10.71
CA ILE A 332 -3.28 -13.85 -10.45
C ILE A 332 -2.73 -13.06 -11.65
N GLY A 333 -2.92 -13.56 -12.87
CA GLY A 333 -2.46 -12.92 -14.11
C GLY A 333 -3.04 -11.53 -14.30
N VAL A 334 -4.35 -11.36 -14.07
CA VAL A 334 -5.02 -10.06 -14.14
C VAL A 334 -4.46 -9.10 -13.08
N ALA A 335 -4.30 -9.57 -11.84
CA ALA A 335 -3.73 -8.75 -10.76
C ALA A 335 -2.31 -8.29 -11.09
N VAL A 336 -1.44 -9.22 -11.53
CA VAL A 336 -0.05 -8.95 -11.93
C VAL A 336 0.00 -8.00 -13.13
N GLY A 337 -0.83 -8.20 -14.15
CA GLY A 337 -0.94 -7.32 -15.32
C GLY A 337 -1.38 -5.89 -14.97
N ASN A 338 -2.03 -5.69 -13.82
CA ASN A 338 -2.43 -4.38 -13.31
C ASN A 338 -1.37 -3.69 -12.42
N LYS A 339 -0.25 -4.37 -12.13
CA LYS A 339 0.87 -3.79 -11.38
C LYS A 339 1.41 -2.57 -12.12
N LYS A 340 1.42 -1.41 -11.44
CA LYS A 340 1.91 -0.14 -12.01
C LYS A 340 3.44 -0.15 -12.16
N LYS A 341 3.96 0.72 -13.04
CA LYS A 341 5.41 0.88 -13.28
C LYS A 341 6.17 1.18 -11.98
N GLN A 342 5.62 2.10 -11.20
CA GLN A 342 6.08 2.51 -9.87
C GLN A 342 4.86 2.89 -9.01
N HIS A 343 5.02 2.93 -7.70
CA HIS A 343 3.97 3.48 -6.83
C HIS A 343 3.83 4.99 -7.08
N ALA A 344 2.62 5.54 -6.93
CA ALA A 344 2.44 6.98 -6.92
C ALA A 344 3.21 7.50 -5.70
N ALA A 345 4.24 8.31 -5.92
CA ALA A 345 4.92 8.98 -4.83
C ALA A 345 3.96 10.06 -4.29
N THR A 346 3.26 9.77 -3.20
CA THR A 346 2.67 10.83 -2.38
C THR A 346 3.80 11.45 -1.56
N ILE A 347 4.72 12.16 -2.22
CA ILE A 347 5.80 12.90 -1.56
C ILE A 347 5.89 14.27 -2.26
N PRO A 348 5.77 15.40 -1.53
CA PRO A 348 6.05 16.72 -2.08
C PRO A 348 7.48 16.77 -2.63
N SER A 349 7.66 17.34 -3.83
CA SER A 349 8.95 17.48 -4.50
C SER A 349 9.98 18.22 -3.64
N TYR A 350 11.04 17.53 -3.23
CA TYR A 350 12.22 18.16 -2.64
C TYR A 350 13.11 18.75 -3.74
N HIS A 351 13.20 20.08 -3.79
CA HIS A 351 14.33 20.76 -4.39
C HIS A 351 15.48 20.77 -3.39
N VAL A 352 16.58 20.07 -3.71
CA VAL A 352 17.86 20.24 -3.01
C VAL A 352 18.45 21.57 -3.49
N SER A 353 18.30 22.63 -2.70
CA SER A 353 19.10 23.85 -2.90
C SER A 353 20.51 23.61 -2.38
N ASN A 354 21.42 23.26 -3.30
CA ASN A 354 22.85 23.36 -3.04
C ASN A 354 23.25 24.82 -2.91
N GLN A 355 23.25 25.37 -1.70
CA GLN A 355 23.99 26.58 -1.37
C GLN A 355 24.68 26.45 -0.01
N TRP A 356 25.75 25.66 -0.01
CA TRP A 356 26.85 25.89 0.92
C TRP A 356 27.65 27.10 0.40
N ARG A 357 27.47 28.27 1.01
CA ARG A 357 28.50 29.30 1.07
C ARG A 357 28.55 29.94 2.45
N SER A 358 29.72 29.78 3.05
CA SER A 358 30.27 30.38 4.26
C SER A 358 29.77 31.80 4.51
N ARG A 359 29.22 32.06 5.69
CA ARG A 359 29.28 33.39 6.30
C ARG A 359 29.55 33.30 7.80
N THR A 360 30.76 33.73 8.11
CA THR A 360 31.30 34.15 9.39
C THR A 360 30.36 35.08 10.14
N ALA A 361 30.40 34.94 11.47
CA ALA A 361 29.70 35.73 12.47
C ALA A 361 29.79 37.24 12.25
N PHE A 362 28.67 37.94 12.41
CA PHE A 362 28.62 39.35 12.79
C PHE A 362 27.32 39.61 13.57
N ILE A 363 27.48 39.96 14.85
CA ILE A 363 26.43 40.48 15.74
C ILE A 363 26.55 42.00 15.73
N PRO A 364 25.44 42.75 15.54
CA PRO A 364 25.25 43.99 16.29
C PRO A 364 23.75 44.19 16.71
N PRO A 365 23.38 45.19 17.53
CA PRO A 365 22.72 44.95 18.82
C PRO A 365 21.24 45.39 18.86
N LEU A 366 20.61 45.11 20.01
CA LEU A 366 19.28 45.59 20.39
C LEU A 366 19.16 47.12 20.36
N SER A 367 18.03 47.62 19.82
CA SER A 367 17.42 48.88 20.26
C SER A 367 15.90 48.89 20.06
N SER A 368 15.20 48.86 21.20
CA SER A 368 14.01 49.65 21.59
C SER A 368 12.78 49.85 20.66
N ILE A 369 11.64 49.35 21.19
CA ILE A 369 10.34 50.04 21.43
C ILE A 369 9.54 50.48 20.19
N ASN A 370 8.32 49.95 19.99
CA ASN A 370 7.11 50.69 20.37
C ASN A 370 5.82 49.85 20.39
N THR A 371 5.01 50.14 21.40
CA THR A 371 3.70 49.61 21.73
C THR A 371 2.56 50.34 21.00
N SER A 372 1.39 49.69 21.02
CA SER A 372 0.03 50.24 20.84
C SER A 372 -0.59 50.10 19.44
N LYS A 373 -1.60 49.23 19.33
CA LYS A 373 -3.03 49.58 19.42
C LYS A 373 -3.90 48.40 18.98
N VAL A 374 -4.57 47.81 19.97
CA VAL A 374 -5.71 46.92 19.79
C VAL A 374 -6.96 47.79 19.74
N ARG A 375 -7.82 47.60 18.73
CA ARG A 375 -9.27 47.83 18.85
C ARG A 375 -10.05 46.84 17.97
N PRO A 376 -11.07 46.16 18.52
CA PRO A 376 -11.99 45.31 17.78
C PRO A 376 -13.21 46.11 17.29
N TRP A 377 -13.80 45.72 16.16
CA TRP A 377 -15.09 46.26 15.70
C TRP A 377 -16.16 45.16 15.69
N MET A 378 -17.24 45.48 16.40
CA MET A 378 -18.50 44.77 16.47
C MET A 378 -19.25 44.82 15.13
N PHE A 379 -19.95 43.74 14.79
CA PHE A 379 -20.96 43.72 13.73
C PHE A 379 -22.32 44.19 14.27
N PRO A 380 -23.06 45.03 13.55
CA PRO A 380 -24.43 45.36 13.92
C PRO A 380 -25.43 44.36 13.34
N THR A 381 -26.40 44.02 14.18
CA THR A 381 -27.70 43.42 13.88
C THR A 381 -28.62 44.40 13.15
N SER A 382 -29.26 43.97 12.07
CA SER A 382 -30.67 44.22 11.75
C SER A 382 -31.02 43.67 10.36
N TYR A 383 -32.05 42.83 10.24
CA TYR A 383 -33.12 43.06 9.27
C TYR A 383 -34.35 42.22 9.64
N SER A 384 -35.48 42.92 9.72
CA SER A 384 -36.82 42.43 10.04
C SER A 384 -37.50 41.77 8.83
N GLY A 385 -38.48 40.93 9.12
CA GLY A 385 -39.08 39.99 8.18
C GLY A 385 -40.06 40.53 7.14
N ILE A 386 -40.42 39.64 6.23
CA ILE A 386 -41.66 39.67 5.43
C ILE A 386 -42.25 38.26 5.50
N GLN A 387 -43.43 38.17 6.12
CA GLN A 387 -44.31 37.00 6.06
C GLN A 387 -45.08 37.03 4.74
N THR A 388 -44.97 35.97 3.95
CA THR A 388 -45.95 35.66 2.90
C THR A 388 -46.45 34.24 3.10
N ARG A 389 -47.76 34.14 3.36
CA ARG A 389 -48.53 32.90 3.44
C ARG A 389 -48.50 32.22 2.07
N LEU A 390 -48.15 30.94 2.03
CA LEU A 390 -48.45 30.07 0.90
C LEU A 390 -49.48 29.03 1.34
N THR A 391 -50.55 29.00 0.55
CA THR A 391 -51.75 28.19 0.70
C THR A 391 -51.51 26.74 0.26
N SER A 392 -51.83 25.84 1.17
CA SER A 392 -52.22 24.42 1.03
C SER A 392 -52.40 23.84 -0.39
N SER A 393 -51.68 22.75 -0.64
CA SER A 393 -52.19 21.56 -1.35
C SER A 393 -51.72 20.27 -0.64
N LYS A 394 -52.57 19.79 0.27
CA LYS A 394 -52.75 18.43 0.82
C LYS A 394 -51.58 17.42 0.72
N ILE A 395 -50.82 17.31 1.81
CA ILE A 395 -50.12 16.08 2.22
C ILE A 395 -51.05 15.31 3.16
N SER A 396 -51.17 13.99 2.97
CA SER A 396 -52.00 13.12 3.82
C SER A 396 -51.53 13.15 5.26
N GLN A 397 -52.49 13.34 6.16
CA GLN A 397 -52.31 13.41 7.60
C GLN A 397 -52.03 12.01 8.17
N ASP A 398 -50.83 11.79 8.69
CA ASP A 398 -50.64 10.97 9.87
C ASP A 398 -49.54 11.60 10.75
N PRO A 399 -49.85 12.16 11.95
CA PRO A 399 -48.90 13.00 12.70
C PRO A 399 -47.81 12.24 13.47
N ALA A 400 -47.79 10.90 13.41
CA ALA A 400 -46.94 10.09 14.27
C ALA A 400 -45.52 9.79 13.73
N ASP A 401 -45.25 10.00 12.43
CA ASP A 401 -44.02 9.49 11.79
C ASP A 401 -43.02 10.58 11.33
N ALA A 402 -43.33 11.86 11.56
CA ALA A 402 -42.52 12.98 11.06
C ALA A 402 -41.28 13.34 11.92
N ASN A 403 -41.09 12.66 13.06
CA ASN A 403 -40.05 12.99 14.05
C ASN A 403 -38.90 11.96 14.13
N HIS A 404 -38.89 10.93 13.29
CA HIS A 404 -37.83 9.91 13.31
C HIS A 404 -36.85 10.12 12.14
N LEU A 405 -35.63 10.57 12.43
CA LEU A 405 -34.57 10.63 11.42
C LEU A 405 -34.23 9.19 10.98
N THR A 406 -34.14 8.96 9.68
CA THR A 406 -33.94 7.60 9.12
C THR A 406 -32.59 6.99 9.51
N HIS A 407 -31.61 7.81 9.89
CA HIS A 407 -30.25 7.41 10.23
C HIS A 407 -29.93 7.46 11.72
N THR A 408 -30.93 7.46 12.60
CA THR A 408 -30.72 7.42 14.05
C THR A 408 -31.48 6.27 14.68
N ASP A 409 -30.90 5.59 15.66
CA ASP A 409 -31.62 4.62 16.49
C ASP A 409 -32.54 5.32 17.51
N GLU A 410 -33.30 4.54 18.28
CA GLU A 410 -34.22 5.01 19.34
C GLU A 410 -33.50 5.82 20.44
N LYS A 411 -32.16 5.80 20.49
CA LYS A 411 -31.31 6.54 21.41
C LYS A 411 -30.63 7.75 20.77
N GLY A 412 -30.95 8.06 19.51
CA GLY A 412 -30.39 9.18 18.74
C GLY A 412 -28.99 8.92 18.18
N LYS A 413 -28.47 7.69 18.26
CA LYS A 413 -27.14 7.34 17.74
C LYS A 413 -27.23 7.02 16.24
N ALA A 414 -26.22 7.46 15.49
CA ALA A 414 -26.14 7.20 14.06
C ALA A 414 -26.23 5.70 13.74
N SER A 415 -27.20 5.31 12.93
CA SER A 415 -27.51 3.93 12.58
C SER A 415 -27.79 3.81 11.08
N MET A 416 -27.43 2.68 10.51
CA MET A 416 -27.65 2.40 9.08
C MET A 416 -29.11 2.04 8.85
N VAL A 417 -29.70 2.62 7.79
CA VAL A 417 -31.07 2.28 7.36
C VAL A 417 -31.09 0.86 6.85
N ASN A 418 -31.89 -0.03 7.44
CA ASN A 418 -32.08 -1.37 6.89
C ASN A 418 -32.86 -1.31 5.56
N VAL A 419 -32.31 -1.91 4.50
CA VAL A 419 -32.91 -1.97 3.16
C VAL A 419 -33.23 -3.40 2.68
N THR A 420 -33.12 -4.40 3.56
CA THR A 420 -33.28 -5.83 3.22
C THR A 420 -34.66 -6.16 2.65
N GLU A 421 -35.73 -5.57 3.19
CA GLU A 421 -37.12 -5.84 2.75
C GLU A 421 -37.56 -4.98 1.55
N LYS A 422 -36.71 -4.09 1.04
CA LYS A 422 -37.05 -3.21 -0.08
C LYS A 422 -36.80 -3.94 -1.40
N ALA A 423 -37.79 -3.95 -2.30
CA ALA A 423 -37.59 -4.47 -3.64
C ALA A 423 -36.55 -3.64 -4.43
N ALA A 424 -35.64 -4.33 -5.12
CA ALA A 424 -34.67 -3.70 -6.01
C ALA A 424 -35.39 -3.13 -7.25
N THR A 425 -35.26 -1.82 -7.48
CA THR A 425 -35.81 -1.17 -8.68
C THR A 425 -34.72 -0.44 -9.45
N HIS A 426 -34.99 -0.09 -10.71
CA HIS A 426 -34.13 0.87 -11.41
C HIS A 426 -34.20 2.23 -10.69
N ARG A 427 -33.06 2.86 -10.50
CA ARG A 427 -32.90 4.15 -9.84
C ARG A 427 -32.08 5.06 -10.71
N THR A 428 -32.51 6.31 -10.82
CA THR A 428 -31.71 7.37 -11.45
C THR A 428 -31.67 8.56 -10.51
N ALA A 429 -30.52 9.22 -10.42
CA ALA A 429 -30.38 10.52 -9.79
C ALA A 429 -29.54 11.44 -10.66
N ILE A 430 -29.96 12.70 -10.77
CA ILE A 430 -29.22 13.76 -11.45
C ILE A 430 -28.91 14.85 -10.44
N ALA A 431 -27.64 15.20 -10.30
CA ALA A 431 -27.17 16.31 -9.49
C ALA A 431 -26.46 17.33 -10.34
N VAL A 432 -26.54 18.59 -9.94
CA VAL A 432 -25.83 19.70 -10.58
C VAL A 432 -25.06 20.51 -9.55
N GLY A 433 -24.05 21.23 -10.00
CA GLY A 433 -23.33 22.26 -9.24
C GLY A 433 -22.54 23.15 -10.18
N ARG A 434 -21.96 24.24 -9.66
CA ARG A 434 -21.09 25.09 -10.46
C ARG A 434 -19.90 25.61 -9.67
N ILE A 435 -18.84 25.92 -10.39
CA ILE A 435 -17.69 26.67 -9.85
C ILE A 435 -17.59 28.01 -10.56
N ILE A 436 -17.61 29.09 -9.77
CA ILE A 436 -17.44 30.47 -10.23
C ILE A 436 -15.95 30.76 -10.34
N LEU A 437 -15.54 31.28 -11.49
CA LEU A 437 -14.16 31.60 -11.84
C LEU A 437 -13.99 33.11 -11.99
N ASN A 438 -12.74 33.57 -11.91
CA ASN A 438 -12.40 34.91 -12.38
C ASN A 438 -12.19 34.90 -13.91
N GLN A 439 -12.22 36.09 -14.53
CA GLN A 439 -12.08 36.24 -15.98
C GLN A 439 -10.83 35.53 -16.53
N HIS A 440 -9.70 35.66 -15.84
CA HIS A 440 -8.43 35.08 -16.28
C HIS A 440 -8.47 33.55 -16.32
N ILE A 441 -8.96 32.90 -15.26
CA ILE A 441 -9.09 31.44 -15.18
C ILE A 441 -10.11 30.95 -16.21
N TYR A 442 -11.25 31.66 -16.36
CA TYR A 442 -12.27 31.30 -17.34
C TYR A 442 -11.71 31.29 -18.76
N THR A 443 -10.99 32.33 -19.16
CA THR A 443 -10.35 32.41 -20.48
C THR A 443 -9.31 31.31 -20.69
N LEU A 444 -8.48 31.02 -19.69
CA LEU A 444 -7.49 29.95 -19.79
C LEU A 444 -8.15 28.56 -19.93
N LEU A 445 -9.26 28.34 -19.23
CA LEU A 445 -10.00 27.09 -19.27
C LEU A 445 -10.77 26.93 -20.59
N SER A 446 -11.40 27.99 -21.10
CA SER A 446 -12.13 27.96 -22.37
C SER A 446 -11.23 27.78 -23.59
N GLN A 447 -9.99 28.26 -23.52
CA GLN A 447 -8.97 28.08 -24.58
C GLN A 447 -8.16 26.79 -24.41
N ASN A 448 -8.45 25.99 -23.37
CA ASN A 448 -7.65 24.83 -22.97
C ASN A 448 -6.14 25.15 -22.84
N ALA A 449 -5.82 26.38 -22.42
CA ALA A 449 -4.48 26.95 -22.39
C ALA A 449 -3.78 26.78 -21.03
N LEU A 450 -4.34 25.95 -20.14
CA LEU A 450 -3.72 25.53 -18.87
C LEU A 450 -2.64 24.46 -19.14
N ASN A 451 -1.67 24.81 -19.99
CA ASN A 451 -0.72 23.92 -20.66
C ASN A 451 0.29 23.19 -19.74
N GLN A 452 0.27 23.45 -18.42
CA GLN A 452 1.16 22.80 -17.46
C GLN A 452 0.51 21.63 -16.70
N LYS A 453 -0.81 21.47 -16.74
CA LYS A 453 -1.54 20.42 -15.99
C LYS A 453 -2.47 19.53 -16.83
N GLY A 454 -2.64 19.80 -18.12
CA GLY A 454 -3.48 19.00 -19.03
C GLY A 454 -4.95 19.45 -19.05
N ASP A 455 -5.80 18.67 -19.73
CA ASP A 455 -7.22 18.98 -19.93
C ASP A 455 -8.00 18.88 -18.60
N VAL A 456 -8.35 20.05 -18.05
CA VAL A 456 -8.98 20.18 -16.73
C VAL A 456 -10.35 19.52 -16.68
N LEU A 457 -11.19 19.70 -17.71
CA LEU A 457 -12.56 19.20 -17.69
C LEU A 457 -12.59 17.68 -17.88
N THR A 458 -11.72 17.14 -18.74
CA THR A 458 -11.56 15.68 -18.89
C THR A 458 -11.06 15.04 -17.59
N VAL A 459 -10.07 15.64 -16.92
CA VAL A 459 -9.58 15.14 -15.62
C VAL A 459 -10.68 15.21 -14.55
N ALA A 460 -11.44 16.31 -14.50
CA ALA A 460 -12.54 16.48 -13.57
C ALA A 460 -13.71 15.51 -13.84
N GLN A 461 -13.97 15.18 -15.10
CA GLN A 461 -14.97 14.20 -15.51
C GLN A 461 -14.62 12.81 -14.98
N ILE A 462 -13.37 12.37 -15.20
CA ILE A 462 -12.88 11.08 -14.69
C ILE A 462 -12.94 11.05 -13.16
N ALA A 463 -12.55 12.14 -12.49
CA ALA A 463 -12.60 12.25 -11.04
C ALA A 463 -14.03 12.13 -10.50
N GLY A 464 -15.01 12.80 -11.12
CA GLY A 464 -16.41 12.68 -10.76
C GLY A 464 -16.96 11.25 -10.92
N ILE A 465 -16.63 10.57 -12.03
CA ILE A 465 -17.02 9.17 -12.27
C ILE A 465 -16.41 8.24 -11.21
N GLN A 466 -15.14 8.43 -10.85
CA GLN A 466 -14.48 7.65 -9.81
C GLN A 466 -15.10 7.90 -8.43
N ALA A 467 -15.43 9.15 -8.11
CA ALA A 467 -16.04 9.53 -6.85
C ALA A 467 -17.42 8.88 -6.66
N ALA A 468 -18.26 8.87 -7.69
CA ALA A 468 -19.56 8.18 -7.66
C ALA A 468 -19.41 6.72 -7.20
N LYS A 469 -18.42 6.00 -7.77
CA LYS A 469 -18.13 4.59 -7.46
C LYS A 469 -17.57 4.35 -6.07
N GLN A 470 -17.08 5.39 -5.41
CA GLN A 470 -16.47 5.33 -4.07
C GLN A 470 -17.36 5.99 -2.99
N THR A 471 -18.60 6.33 -3.31
CA THR A 471 -19.47 7.09 -2.38
C THR A 471 -19.62 6.41 -1.02
N SER A 472 -19.80 5.09 -0.98
CA SER A 472 -19.93 4.33 0.28
C SER A 472 -18.63 4.21 1.09
N SER A 473 -17.47 4.43 0.48
CA SER A 473 -16.19 4.52 1.20
C SER A 473 -15.88 5.92 1.70
N LEU A 474 -16.49 6.95 1.10
CA LEU A 474 -16.30 8.37 1.43
C LEU A 474 -17.35 8.90 2.41
N VAL A 475 -18.60 8.45 2.31
CA VAL A 475 -19.73 8.92 3.11
C VAL A 475 -20.22 7.79 4.03
N PRO A 476 -20.04 7.92 5.36
CA PRO A 476 -20.51 6.90 6.31
C PRO A 476 -22.00 6.61 6.15
N LEU A 477 -22.38 5.35 6.39
CA LEU A 477 -23.77 4.87 6.36
C LEU A 477 -24.46 4.89 4.97
N CYS A 478 -23.73 5.24 3.90
CA CYS A 478 -24.16 4.98 2.54
C CYS A 478 -24.01 3.49 2.20
N HIS A 479 -25.01 2.91 1.55
CA HIS A 479 -24.93 1.52 1.09
C HIS A 479 -24.05 1.45 -0.16
N PRO A 480 -23.24 0.38 -0.32
CA PRO A 480 -22.57 0.15 -1.59
C PRO A 480 -23.59 -0.13 -2.69
N LEU A 481 -23.56 0.68 -3.75
CA LEU A 481 -24.42 0.50 -4.92
C LEU A 481 -23.64 -0.04 -6.12
N LEU A 482 -24.21 -1.04 -6.78
CA LEU A 482 -23.74 -1.50 -8.08
C LEU A 482 -24.25 -0.55 -9.17
N LEU A 483 -23.44 0.48 -9.46
CA LEU A 483 -23.77 1.49 -10.47
C LEU A 483 -23.75 0.88 -11.88
N SER A 484 -24.84 1.06 -12.60
CA SER A 484 -25.01 0.61 -13.99
C SER A 484 -24.45 1.65 -14.97
N HIS A 485 -24.64 2.93 -14.68
CA HIS A 485 -24.13 4.03 -15.50
C HIS A 485 -23.82 5.26 -14.65
N VAL A 486 -22.75 5.98 -15.02
CA VAL A 486 -22.39 7.29 -14.46
C VAL A 486 -21.91 8.17 -15.61
N SER A 487 -22.57 9.31 -15.83
CA SER A 487 -22.05 10.38 -16.68
C SER A 487 -21.80 11.64 -15.84
N VAL A 488 -20.77 12.39 -16.23
CA VAL A 488 -20.42 13.68 -15.64
C VAL A 488 -20.11 14.60 -16.80
N ASP A 489 -20.86 15.68 -16.93
CA ASP A 489 -20.81 16.58 -18.07
C ASP A 489 -20.56 18.02 -17.58
N PHE A 490 -19.86 18.81 -18.39
CA PHE A 490 -19.51 20.19 -18.08
C PHE A 490 -19.98 21.15 -19.16
N ASN A 491 -20.51 22.29 -18.74
CA ASN A 491 -20.88 23.40 -19.61
C ASN A 491 -20.24 24.69 -19.11
N LEU A 492 -19.62 25.45 -20.03
CA LEU A 492 -19.07 26.76 -19.73
C LEU A 492 -20.16 27.83 -19.88
N HIS A 493 -20.30 28.69 -18.88
CA HIS A 493 -21.28 29.76 -18.87
C HIS A 493 -20.57 31.11 -18.71
N GLU A 494 -20.34 31.77 -19.85
CA GLU A 494 -19.58 33.02 -19.96
C GLU A 494 -20.18 34.19 -19.16
N PRO A 495 -21.50 34.45 -19.18
CA PRO A 495 -22.07 35.60 -18.47
C PRO A 495 -21.86 35.58 -16.95
N SER A 496 -21.72 34.38 -16.36
CA SER A 496 -21.46 34.21 -14.92
C SER A 496 -20.04 33.70 -14.63
N LEU A 497 -19.18 33.63 -15.64
CA LEU A 497 -17.82 33.07 -15.56
C LEU A 497 -17.78 31.73 -14.80
N ALA A 498 -18.71 30.84 -15.12
CA ALA A 498 -18.90 29.60 -14.36
C ALA A 498 -18.65 28.36 -15.22
N VAL A 499 -18.17 27.30 -14.57
CA VAL A 499 -18.23 25.93 -15.10
C VAL A 499 -19.37 25.22 -14.38
N GLN A 500 -20.40 24.85 -15.11
CA GLN A 500 -21.52 24.06 -14.61
C GLN A 500 -21.20 22.58 -14.79
N CYS A 501 -21.43 21.78 -13.75
CA CYS A 501 -21.26 20.33 -13.74
C CYS A 501 -22.62 19.69 -13.52
N GLU A 502 -22.93 18.68 -14.34
CA GLU A 502 -24.08 17.80 -14.16
C GLU A 502 -23.58 16.36 -14.05
N ALA A 503 -24.07 15.60 -13.08
CA ALA A 503 -23.79 14.18 -12.96
C ALA A 503 -25.09 13.38 -12.92
N ARG A 504 -25.18 12.38 -13.79
CA ARG A 504 -26.28 11.40 -13.82
C ARG A 504 -25.75 10.05 -13.38
N VAL A 505 -26.43 9.45 -12.40
CA VAL A 505 -26.10 8.12 -11.87
C VAL A 505 -27.31 7.21 -12.00
N GLU A 506 -27.08 5.98 -12.47
CA GLU A 506 -28.10 4.95 -12.62
C GLU A 506 -27.65 3.64 -11.97
N CYS A 507 -28.57 2.96 -11.29
CA CYS A 507 -28.32 1.66 -10.69
C CYS A 507 -29.60 0.83 -10.58
N LYS A 508 -29.44 -0.47 -10.30
CA LYS A 508 -30.52 -1.33 -9.84
C LYS A 508 -30.29 -1.65 -8.36
N GLY A 509 -31.16 -1.16 -7.48
CA GLY A 509 -30.92 -1.28 -6.04
C GLY A 509 -32.12 -0.96 -5.15
N ASN A 510 -31.92 -1.24 -3.85
CA ASN A 510 -32.92 -1.14 -2.80
C ASN A 510 -32.99 0.28 -2.17
N THR A 511 -32.02 1.15 -2.52
CA THR A 511 -31.94 2.55 -2.11
C THR A 511 -31.64 3.45 -3.32
N GLY A 512 -31.87 4.76 -3.19
CA GLY A 512 -31.62 5.73 -4.25
C GLY A 512 -30.14 6.05 -4.44
N ALA A 513 -29.82 6.69 -5.58
CA ALA A 513 -28.46 6.99 -6.04
C ALA A 513 -28.09 8.49 -5.88
N GLU A 514 -28.83 9.22 -5.04
CA GLU A 514 -28.64 10.67 -4.84
C GLU A 514 -27.24 11.00 -4.32
N MET A 515 -26.73 10.18 -3.40
CA MET A 515 -25.43 10.41 -2.77
C MET A 515 -24.28 10.22 -3.76
N GLU A 516 -24.42 9.29 -4.69
CA GLU A 516 -23.44 9.05 -5.74
C GLU A 516 -23.41 10.21 -6.74
N ALA A 517 -24.57 10.74 -7.12
CA ALA A 517 -24.65 11.90 -8.00
C ALA A 517 -24.08 13.18 -7.34
N LEU A 518 -24.41 13.43 -6.07
CA LEU A 518 -23.88 14.57 -5.31
C LEU A 518 -22.37 14.47 -5.10
N THR A 519 -21.87 13.26 -4.82
CA THR A 519 -20.45 12.99 -4.62
C THR A 519 -19.67 13.17 -5.92
N ALA A 520 -20.24 12.74 -7.05
CA ALA A 520 -19.67 12.96 -8.38
C ALA A 520 -19.48 14.45 -8.68
N VAL A 521 -20.53 15.26 -8.53
CA VAL A 521 -20.48 16.72 -8.76
C VAL A 521 -19.47 17.38 -7.81
N SER A 522 -19.49 17.01 -6.53
CA SER A 522 -18.62 17.62 -5.53
C SER A 522 -17.13 17.40 -5.85
N VAL A 523 -16.75 16.16 -6.16
CA VAL A 523 -15.36 15.83 -6.48
C VAL A 523 -14.95 16.38 -7.85
N ALA A 524 -15.85 16.36 -8.84
CA ALA A 524 -15.64 16.97 -10.14
C ALA A 524 -15.28 18.47 -10.00
N LEU A 525 -16.08 19.24 -9.26
CA LEU A 525 -15.84 20.67 -9.05
C LEU A 525 -14.60 20.95 -8.18
N LEU A 526 -14.33 20.12 -7.16
CA LEU A 526 -13.07 20.19 -6.40
C LEU A 526 -11.85 19.93 -7.27
N THR A 527 -11.98 19.05 -8.27
CA THR A 527 -10.89 18.76 -9.22
C THR A 527 -10.65 19.95 -10.13
N VAL A 528 -11.70 20.60 -10.64
CA VAL A 528 -11.56 21.87 -11.38
C VAL A 528 -10.85 22.91 -10.51
N PHE A 529 -11.24 23.04 -9.24
CA PHE A 529 -10.59 23.95 -8.31
C PHE A 529 -9.09 23.64 -8.15
N ASP A 530 -8.72 22.39 -7.88
CA ASP A 530 -7.33 21.98 -7.68
C ASP A 530 -6.44 22.22 -8.91
N MET A 531 -7.01 21.95 -10.08
CA MET A 531 -6.33 22.15 -11.36
C MET A 531 -6.12 23.64 -11.65
N CYS A 532 -7.08 24.50 -11.29
CA CYS A 532 -7.04 25.93 -11.58
C CYS A 532 -6.41 26.82 -10.48
N LYS A 533 -6.21 26.32 -9.24
CA LYS A 533 -5.75 27.16 -8.11
C LYS A 533 -4.36 27.80 -8.29
N ALA A 534 -3.55 27.27 -9.21
CA ALA A 534 -2.26 27.86 -9.57
C ALA A 534 -2.40 29.07 -10.51
N ALA A 535 -3.46 29.13 -11.30
CA ALA A 535 -3.76 30.23 -12.23
C ALA A 535 -4.47 31.41 -11.54
N GLY A 536 -5.01 31.21 -10.35
CA GLY A 536 -5.57 32.30 -9.54
C GLY A 536 -6.29 31.82 -8.29
N LYS A 537 -6.64 32.77 -7.42
CA LYS A 537 -7.40 32.56 -6.18
C LYS A 537 -8.83 33.10 -6.34
N GLY A 538 -9.72 32.77 -5.40
CA GLY A 538 -11.08 33.33 -5.33
C GLY A 538 -12.14 32.56 -6.11
N MET A 539 -11.87 31.32 -6.53
CA MET A 539 -12.91 30.43 -7.07
C MET A 539 -13.88 30.03 -5.97
N THR A 540 -15.16 29.87 -6.29
CA THR A 540 -16.20 29.45 -5.34
C THR A 540 -17.02 28.32 -5.93
N ILE A 541 -17.18 27.22 -5.19
CA ILE A 541 -18.08 26.13 -5.56
C ILE A 541 -19.42 26.38 -4.88
N GLU A 542 -20.51 26.33 -5.65
CA GLU A 542 -21.85 26.60 -5.15
C GLU A 542 -22.93 25.80 -5.88
N GLY A 543 -24.13 25.79 -5.31
CA GLY A 543 -25.33 25.26 -5.96
C GLY A 543 -25.37 23.75 -6.15
N ILE A 544 -24.57 22.99 -5.41
CA ILE A 544 -24.57 21.51 -5.43
C ILE A 544 -25.91 21.00 -4.91
N ARG A 545 -26.71 20.37 -5.76
CA ARG A 545 -28.03 19.82 -5.40
C ARG A 545 -28.48 18.72 -6.35
N VAL A 546 -29.37 17.86 -5.88
CA VAL A 546 -30.12 16.92 -6.74
C VAL A 546 -31.25 17.67 -7.44
N ILE A 547 -31.40 17.48 -8.75
CA ILE A 547 -32.43 18.12 -9.56
C ILE A 547 -33.47 17.14 -10.09
N GLU A 548 -33.13 15.86 -10.19
CA GLU A 548 -34.06 14.82 -10.59
C GLU A 548 -33.70 13.52 -9.88
N LYS A 549 -34.70 12.76 -9.46
CA LYS A 549 -34.54 11.36 -9.10
C LYS A 549 -35.75 10.54 -9.53
N THR A 550 -35.51 9.28 -9.90
CA THR A 550 -36.55 8.36 -10.34
C THR A 550 -36.39 6.99 -9.67
N GLY A 551 -37.53 6.32 -9.45
CA GLY A 551 -37.60 4.94 -8.99
C GLY A 551 -37.99 4.78 -7.51
N GLY A 552 -38.39 3.55 -7.15
CA GLY A 552 -38.93 3.18 -5.84
C GLY A 552 -40.32 3.74 -5.52
N LYS A 553 -40.67 3.72 -4.23
CA LYS A 553 -42.03 4.08 -3.75
C LYS A 553 -42.44 5.53 -4.08
N SER A 554 -41.48 6.44 -4.21
CA SER A 554 -41.73 7.88 -4.41
C SER A 554 -41.84 8.31 -5.88
N GLY A 555 -41.68 7.40 -6.85
CA GLY A 555 -41.83 7.72 -8.27
C GLY A 555 -40.74 8.65 -8.82
N VAL A 556 -41.14 9.66 -9.59
CA VAL A 556 -40.25 10.69 -10.17
C VAL A 556 -40.36 11.95 -9.32
N TRP A 557 -39.21 12.49 -8.90
CA TRP A 557 -39.11 13.78 -8.24
C TRP A 557 -38.18 14.69 -9.06
N ARG A 558 -38.56 15.96 -9.18
CA ARG A 558 -37.76 17.02 -9.80
C ARG A 558 -37.72 18.22 -8.87
N SER A 559 -36.57 18.89 -8.79
CA SER A 559 -36.49 20.19 -8.10
C SER A 559 -37.22 21.23 -8.94
N GLU A 560 -38.18 21.94 -8.34
CA GLU A 560 -38.78 23.14 -8.93
C GLU A 560 -37.76 24.28 -9.10
#